data_AF-A0A8C2XRC1-F1
#
_entry.id   AF-A0A8C2XRC1-F1
#
_cell.length_a   1.000
_cell.length_b   1.000
_cell.length_c   1.000
_cell.angle_alpha   90.00
_cell.angle_beta   90.00
_cell.angle_gamma   90.00
#
_symmetry.space_group_name_H-M   'P 1'
#
loop_
_entity.id
_entity.type
_entity.pdbx_description
1 polymer ?
#
loop_
_entity_poly.entity_id
_entity_poly.type
_entity_poly.pdbx_seq_one_letter_code
_entity_poly.pdbx_strand_id
1 'polypeptide(L)'
;CCLYLGGTDLFMTEEQKKYYNAMKKLGSKKPQKPVPRSVRHLFLVSLSHQNKFQALVFDLVTTQLFDIFIMVLICLNMVTMMVETDEQSEEKQMILYWVNLVFIIVFTTECTLKMIALRQHYFAVGWNIFDFVVVILSIVGESANQLLVCVKQVKQSRRNPSSLLPSRQASFLLTS
;
A
#
# COMPACT_ATOMS: atom_id res chain seq x y z
N CYS A 1 -11.35 30.94 -49.30
CA CYS A 1 -11.97 30.02 -48.31
C CYS A 1 -10.88 29.26 -47.57
N CYS A 2 -10.16 29.94 -46.68
CA CYS A 2 -10.34 29.85 -45.22
C CYS A 2 -10.03 28.47 -44.62
N LEU A 3 -8.75 28.28 -44.33
CA LEU A 3 -8.19 27.83 -43.04
C LEU A 3 -9.14 27.04 -42.13
N TYR A 4 -8.99 25.71 -42.12
CA TYR A 4 -9.15 24.86 -40.92
C TYR A 4 -8.19 23.67 -41.03
N LEU A 5 -6.88 23.96 -41.10
CA LEU A 5 -5.87 22.98 -40.73
C LEU A 5 -5.91 22.81 -39.20
N GLY A 6 -6.81 21.95 -38.73
CA GLY A 6 -6.83 21.45 -37.35
C GLY A 6 -5.61 20.58 -37.09
N GLY A 7 -4.48 21.22 -36.75
CA GLY A 7 -3.15 20.62 -36.64
C GLY A 7 -2.94 19.57 -35.54
N THR A 8 -3.99 19.12 -34.85
CA THR A 8 -3.90 18.08 -33.81
C THR A 8 -4.24 16.67 -34.30
N ASP A 9 -4.78 16.55 -35.51
CA ASP A 9 -5.37 15.32 -36.03
C ASP A 9 -4.49 14.57 -37.04
N LEU A 10 -3.35 15.15 -37.43
CA LEU A 10 -2.50 14.66 -38.53
C LEU A 10 -1.42 13.66 -38.09
N PHE A 11 -1.02 13.66 -36.81
CA PHE A 11 0.04 12.77 -36.29
C PHE A 11 -0.50 11.51 -35.58
N MET A 12 -1.80 11.46 -35.29
CA MET A 12 -2.40 10.36 -34.54
C MET A 12 -3.14 9.40 -35.47
N THR A 13 -2.74 8.13 -35.48
CA THR A 13 -3.43 7.09 -36.25
C THR A 13 -4.88 6.95 -35.77
N GLU A 14 -5.76 6.42 -36.62
CA GLU A 14 -7.18 6.27 -36.29
C GLU A 14 -7.41 5.43 -35.02
N GLU A 15 -6.54 4.45 -34.77
CA GLU A 15 -6.56 3.66 -33.54
C GLU A 15 -6.15 4.49 -32.31
N GLN A 16 -5.08 5.30 -32.41
CA GLN A 16 -4.63 6.17 -31.31
C GLN A 16 -5.68 7.23 -30.95
N LYS A 17 -6.42 7.76 -31.94
CA LYS A 17 -7.56 8.65 -31.67
C LYS A 17 -8.68 7.95 -30.91
N LYS A 18 -8.94 6.67 -31.22
CA LYS A 18 -9.95 5.88 -30.52
C LYS A 18 -9.56 5.66 -29.05
N TYR A 19 -8.30 5.34 -28.79
CA TYR A 19 -7.74 5.26 -27.43
C TYR A 19 -7.78 6.60 -26.70
N TYR A 20 -7.36 7.69 -27.36
CA TYR A 20 -7.39 9.04 -26.79
C TYR A 20 -8.82 9.47 -26.42
N ASN A 21 -9.79 9.25 -27.30
CA ASN A 21 -11.20 9.55 -27.05
C ASN A 21 -11.80 8.68 -25.94
N ALA A 22 -11.37 7.42 -25.81
CA ALA A 22 -11.76 6.54 -24.71
C ALA A 22 -11.20 7.03 -23.37
N MET A 23 -9.91 7.39 -23.31
CA MET A 23 -9.29 7.96 -22.10
C MET A 23 -9.89 9.30 -21.70
N LYS A 24 -10.17 10.17 -22.67
CA LYS A 24 -10.87 11.45 -22.42
C LYS A 24 -12.27 11.23 -21.84
N LYS A 25 -13.01 10.23 -22.34
CA LYS A 25 -14.32 9.84 -21.78
C LYS A 25 -14.21 9.29 -20.36
N LEU A 26 -13.12 8.59 -20.02
CA LEU A 26 -12.86 8.11 -18.66
C LEU A 26 -12.50 9.25 -17.70
N GLY A 27 -11.71 10.23 -18.14
CA GLY A 27 -11.37 11.43 -17.35
C GLY A 27 -12.57 12.37 -17.12
N SER A 28 -13.52 12.42 -18.06
CA SER A 28 -14.77 13.21 -17.92
C SER A 28 -15.83 12.55 -17.03
N LYS A 29 -15.69 11.27 -16.65
CA LYS A 29 -16.59 10.65 -15.69
C LYS A 29 -16.29 11.24 -14.32
N LYS A 30 -17.25 12.00 -13.76
CA LYS A 30 -17.16 12.53 -12.40
C LYS A 30 -16.80 11.37 -11.46
N PRO A 31 -15.81 11.55 -10.55
CA PRO A 31 -15.44 10.51 -9.60
C PRO A 31 -16.71 10.01 -8.93
N GLN A 32 -16.89 8.69 -8.92
CA GLN A 32 -18.08 8.08 -8.35
C GLN A 32 -18.14 8.54 -6.90
N LYS A 33 -19.19 9.29 -6.54
CA LYS A 33 -19.30 9.85 -5.19
C LYS A 33 -19.24 8.68 -4.20
N PRO A 34 -18.46 8.78 -3.11
CA PRO A 34 -18.47 7.76 -2.07
C PRO A 34 -19.91 7.50 -1.64
N VAL A 35 -20.19 6.23 -1.32
CA VAL A 35 -21.49 5.61 -1.00
C VAL A 35 -22.55 6.64 -0.55
N PRO A 36 -23.72 6.71 -1.21
CA PRO A 36 -24.78 7.67 -0.87
C PRO A 36 -25.04 7.69 0.65
N ARG A 37 -25.19 8.87 1.26
CA ARG A 37 -25.48 9.01 2.71
C ARG A 37 -26.68 8.16 3.16
N SER A 38 -27.65 7.90 2.28
CA SER A 38 -28.81 7.05 2.56
C SER A 38 -28.46 5.57 2.74
N VAL A 39 -27.53 5.02 1.95
CA VAL A 39 -27.02 3.65 2.15
C VAL A 39 -26.02 3.58 3.29
N ARG A 40 -25.32 4.67 3.64
CA ARG A 40 -24.55 4.75 4.90
C ARG A 40 -25.46 4.56 6.11
N HIS A 41 -26.57 5.30 6.18
CA HIS A 41 -27.52 5.17 7.28
C HIS A 41 -28.23 3.82 7.29
N LEU A 42 -28.61 3.28 6.13
CA LEU A 42 -29.24 1.96 6.04
C LEU A 42 -28.27 0.82 6.37
N PHE A 43 -27.01 0.90 5.93
CA PHE A 43 -25.95 -0.05 6.30
C PHE A 43 -25.61 0.03 7.79
N LEU A 44 -25.55 1.23 8.36
CA LEU A 44 -25.38 1.43 9.81
C LEU A 44 -26.58 0.89 10.61
N VAL A 45 -27.82 1.04 10.12
CA VAL A 45 -29.03 0.49 10.77
C VAL A 45 -29.11 -1.03 10.63
N SER A 46 -28.74 -1.61 9.48
CA SER A 46 -28.67 -3.07 9.30
C SER A 46 -27.51 -3.71 10.08
N LEU A 47 -26.41 -2.98 10.32
CA LEU A 47 -25.32 -3.40 11.20
C LEU A 47 -25.55 -3.07 12.68
N SER A 48 -26.49 -2.17 13.00
CA SER A 48 -26.82 -1.79 14.38
C SER A 48 -27.29 -2.98 15.22
N HIS A 49 -27.71 -4.10 14.60
CA HIS A 49 -28.07 -5.30 15.32
C HIS A 49 -26.83 -6.10 15.82
N GLN A 50 -25.62 -5.85 15.32
CA GLN A 50 -24.40 -6.60 15.68
C GLN A 50 -23.25 -5.63 16.04
N ASN A 51 -23.20 -5.21 17.31
CA ASN A 51 -22.04 -4.63 18.01
C ASN A 51 -21.69 -3.15 17.75
N LYS A 52 -21.81 -2.32 18.81
CA LYS A 52 -21.41 -0.90 18.86
C LYS A 52 -19.97 -0.63 18.38
N PHE A 53 -19.10 -1.62 18.49
CA PHE A 53 -17.70 -1.55 18.06
C PHE A 53 -17.57 -1.35 16.54
N GLN A 54 -18.41 -2.00 15.73
CA GLN A 54 -18.33 -1.91 14.27
C GLN A 54 -18.74 -0.52 13.76
N ALA A 55 -19.72 0.11 14.41
CA ALA A 55 -20.13 1.48 14.09
C ALA A 55 -19.02 2.50 14.40
N LEU A 56 -18.32 2.36 15.53
CA LEU A 56 -17.19 3.21 15.88
C LEU A 56 -16.02 3.06 14.89
N VAL A 57 -15.72 1.82 14.49
CA VAL A 57 -14.67 1.55 13.48
C VAL A 57 -15.05 2.16 12.13
N PHE A 58 -16.32 2.08 11.73
CA PHE A 58 -16.80 2.68 10.49
C PHE A 58 -16.71 4.21 10.51
N ASP A 59 -17.07 4.85 11.63
CA ASP A 59 -16.94 6.30 11.76
C ASP A 59 -15.47 6.73 11.76
N LEU A 60 -14.59 5.99 12.44
CA LEU A 60 -13.15 6.27 12.46
C LEU A 60 -12.54 6.19 11.05
N VAL A 61 -12.79 5.09 10.33
CA VAL A 61 -12.19 4.85 9.00
C VAL A 61 -12.72 5.78 7.91
N THR A 62 -13.90 6.38 8.11
CA THR A 62 -14.49 7.34 7.16
C THR A 62 -14.16 8.80 7.49
N THR A 63 -13.36 9.06 8.53
CA THR A 63 -12.90 10.42 8.84
C THR A 63 -11.84 10.91 7.85
N GLN A 64 -11.96 12.16 7.43
CA GLN A 64 -10.97 12.80 6.54
C GLN A 64 -9.57 12.85 7.16
N LEU A 65 -9.49 12.94 8.49
CA LEU A 65 -8.23 12.94 9.23
C LEU A 65 -7.48 11.61 9.07
N PHE A 66 -8.21 10.49 9.08
CA PHE A 66 -7.62 9.18 8.89
C PHE A 66 -7.06 9.04 7.46
N ASP A 67 -7.80 9.48 6.44
CA ASP A 67 -7.29 9.48 5.07
C ASP A 67 -6.03 10.37 4.90
N ILE A 68 -6.01 11.55 5.53
CA ILE A 68 -4.82 12.44 5.50
C ILE A 68 -3.62 11.79 6.20
N PHE A 69 -3.85 11.14 7.34
CA PHE A 69 -2.81 10.44 8.09
C PHE A 69 -2.12 9.36 7.26
N ILE A 70 -2.90 8.55 6.53
CA ILE A 70 -2.37 7.51 5.64
C ILE A 70 -1.60 8.12 4.47
N MET A 71 -2.07 9.22 3.88
CA MET A 71 -1.34 9.92 2.82
C MET A 71 0.03 10.41 3.30
N VAL A 72 0.11 10.94 4.52
CA VAL A 72 1.39 11.36 5.11
C VAL A 72 2.31 10.17 5.35
N LEU A 73 1.80 9.04 5.83
CA LEU A 73 2.60 7.83 6.06
C LEU A 73 3.18 7.26 4.76
N ILE A 74 2.44 7.28 3.66
CA ILE A 74 2.95 6.87 2.34
C ILE A 74 4.10 7.79 1.91
N CYS A 75 3.96 9.10 2.10
CA CYS A 75 5.03 10.05 1.80
C CYS A 75 6.27 9.81 2.67
N LEU A 76 6.10 9.56 3.97
CA LEU A 76 7.21 9.24 4.87
C LEU A 76 7.90 7.93 4.46
N ASN A 77 7.14 6.92 4.05
CA ASN A 77 7.69 5.66 3.54
C ASN A 77 8.50 5.84 2.24
N MET A 78 8.14 6.82 1.39
CA MET A 78 8.97 7.17 0.22
C MET A 78 10.29 7.83 0.63
N VAL A 79 10.27 8.67 1.67
CA VAL A 79 11.49 9.32 2.20
C VAL A 79 12.42 8.29 2.81
N THR A 80 11.91 7.27 3.52
CA THR A 80 12.76 6.20 4.08
C THR A 80 13.50 5.41 3.01
N MET A 81 12.86 5.14 1.86
CA MET A 81 13.53 4.52 0.71
C MET A 81 14.61 5.44 0.09
N MET A 82 14.43 6.77 0.15
CA MET A 82 15.44 7.73 -0.32
C MET A 82 16.65 7.80 0.62
N VAL A 83 16.41 7.66 1.94
CA VAL A 83 17.46 7.65 2.97
C VAL A 83 18.31 6.38 2.94
N GLU A 84 17.88 5.34 2.23
CA GLU A 84 18.59 4.06 2.12
C GLU A 84 19.95 4.14 1.36
N THR A 85 20.34 5.32 0.84
CA THR A 85 21.54 5.47 0.00
C THR A 85 22.82 5.78 0.80
N ASP A 86 23.89 5.10 0.37
CA ASP A 86 25.34 5.35 0.51
C ASP A 86 26.13 4.89 1.75
N GLU A 87 25.60 4.85 2.98
CA GLU A 87 26.39 4.32 4.11
C GLU A 87 25.54 3.47 5.09
N GLN A 88 25.44 2.18 4.79
CA GLN A 88 24.78 1.17 5.64
C GLN A 88 25.67 0.80 6.83
N SER A 89 25.74 1.69 7.82
CA SER A 89 26.16 1.33 9.18
C SER A 89 25.13 0.36 9.80
N GLU A 90 25.58 -0.63 10.59
CA GLU A 90 24.71 -1.62 11.24
C GLU A 90 23.58 -0.99 12.08
N GLU A 91 23.83 0.18 12.68
CA GLU A 91 22.83 0.94 13.44
C GLU A 91 21.68 1.46 12.55
N LYS A 92 21.99 1.97 11.36
CA LYS A 92 20.97 2.45 10.41
C LYS A 92 20.13 1.30 9.87
N GLN A 93 20.73 0.14 9.60
CA GLN A 93 19.99 -1.06 9.16
C GLN A 93 18.94 -1.50 10.19
N MET A 94 19.29 -1.51 11.48
CA MET A 94 18.35 -1.83 12.55
C MET A 94 17.19 -0.82 12.62
N ILE A 95 17.47 0.48 12.53
CA ILE A 95 16.44 1.52 12.56
C ILE A 95 15.50 1.41 11.35
N LEU A 96 16.05 1.24 10.15
CA LEU A 96 15.29 1.08 8.91
C LEU A 96 14.37 -0.15 8.97
N TYR A 97 14.86 -1.28 9.50
CA TYR A 97 14.05 -2.48 9.72
C TYR A 97 12.85 -2.23 10.63
N TRP A 98 13.06 -1.60 11.78
CA TRP A 98 11.98 -1.27 12.72
C TRP A 98 10.96 -0.31 12.11
N VAL A 99 11.43 0.69 11.36
CA VAL A 99 10.56 1.67 10.69
C VAL A 99 9.71 1.00 9.59
N ASN A 100 10.32 0.15 8.75
CA ASN A 100 9.61 -0.60 7.72
C ASN A 100 8.57 -1.56 8.33
N LEU A 101 8.91 -2.23 9.44
CA LEU A 101 7.98 -3.09 10.19
C LEU A 101 6.76 -2.29 10.69
N VAL A 102 6.99 -1.10 11.26
CA VAL A 102 5.91 -0.22 11.73
C VAL A 102 5.01 0.21 10.56
N PHE A 103 5.58 0.57 9.41
CA PHE A 103 4.79 0.91 8.23
C PHE A 103 3.91 -0.26 7.77
N ILE A 104 4.46 -1.48 7.69
CA ILE A 104 3.69 -2.67 7.30
C ILE A 104 2.53 -2.91 8.27
N ILE A 105 2.76 -2.82 9.58
CA ILE A 105 1.70 -3.02 10.59
C ILE A 105 0.61 -1.97 10.46
N VAL A 106 0.97 -0.69 10.28
CA VAL A 106 0.00 0.40 10.16
C VAL A 106 -0.85 0.26 8.89
N PHE A 107 -0.21 0.03 7.73
CA PHE A 107 -0.94 -0.16 6.47
C PHE A 107 -1.80 -1.43 6.47
N THR A 108 -1.32 -2.52 7.08
CA THR A 108 -2.12 -3.77 7.21
C THR A 108 -3.33 -3.55 8.11
N THR A 109 -3.16 -2.80 9.21
CA THR A 109 -4.25 -2.47 10.13
C THR A 109 -5.30 -1.61 9.43
N GLU A 110 -4.88 -0.59 8.68
CA GLU A 110 -5.78 0.25 7.90
C GLU A 110 -6.58 -0.55 6.86
N CYS A 111 -5.90 -1.40 6.08
CA CYS A 111 -6.55 -2.21 5.06
C CYS A 111 -7.56 -3.18 5.69
N THR A 112 -7.21 -3.77 6.84
CA THR A 112 -8.09 -4.68 7.57
C THR A 112 -9.31 -3.95 8.13
N LEU A 113 -9.13 -2.74 8.68
CA LEU A 113 -10.24 -1.88 9.15
C LEU A 113 -11.16 -1.48 7.99
N LYS A 114 -10.61 -1.08 6.83
CA LYS A 114 -11.38 -0.75 5.62
C LYS A 114 -12.13 -1.96 5.06
N MET A 115 -11.53 -3.16 5.05
CA MET A 115 -12.23 -4.38 4.64
C MET A 115 -13.43 -4.72 5.54
N ILE A 116 -13.25 -4.64 6.87
CA ILE A 116 -14.31 -4.93 7.84
C ILE A 116 -15.45 -3.91 7.71
N ALA A 117 -15.12 -2.65 7.46
CA ALA A 117 -16.09 -1.57 7.31
C ALA A 117 -16.85 -1.60 5.98
N LEU A 118 -16.21 -1.91 4.84
CA LEU A 118 -16.82 -1.75 3.51
C LEU A 118 -17.16 -3.07 2.77
N ARG A 119 -16.66 -4.23 3.22
CA ARG A 119 -16.85 -5.57 2.62
C ARG A 119 -16.81 -5.61 1.08
N GLN A 120 -17.95 -5.49 0.40
CA GLN A 120 -18.05 -5.57 -1.07
C GLN A 120 -17.79 -4.24 -1.79
N HIS A 121 -18.01 -3.11 -1.12
CA HIS A 121 -17.70 -1.79 -1.69
C HIS A 121 -16.20 -1.49 -1.70
N TYR A 122 -15.39 -2.25 -0.94
CA TYR A 122 -13.94 -2.13 -0.95
C TYR A 122 -13.35 -2.37 -2.36
N PHE A 123 -13.82 -3.42 -3.05
CA PHE A 123 -13.36 -3.77 -4.40
C PHE A 123 -13.93 -2.87 -5.52
N ALA A 124 -14.94 -2.05 -5.23
CA ALA A 124 -15.48 -1.09 -6.19
C ALA A 124 -14.62 0.18 -6.29
N VAL A 125 -13.84 0.47 -5.25
CA VAL A 125 -13.00 1.66 -5.15
C VAL A 125 -11.58 1.33 -5.58
N GLY A 126 -11.19 1.73 -6.79
CA GLY A 126 -9.86 1.44 -7.35
C GLY A 126 -8.69 1.97 -6.50
N TRP A 127 -8.89 3.05 -5.76
CA TRP A 127 -7.89 3.60 -4.85
C TRP A 127 -7.55 2.66 -3.68
N ASN A 128 -8.52 1.92 -3.15
CA ASN A 128 -8.29 0.94 -2.09
C ASN A 128 -7.58 -0.32 -2.63
N ILE A 129 -7.83 -0.66 -3.90
CA ILE A 129 -7.12 -1.76 -4.57
C ILE A 129 -5.63 -1.41 -4.73
N PHE A 130 -5.34 -0.16 -5.12
CA PHE A 130 -3.96 0.32 -5.21
C PHE A 130 -3.25 0.22 -3.86
N ASP A 131 -3.90 0.69 -2.79
CA ASP A 131 -3.35 0.61 -1.43
C ASP A 131 -3.05 -0.84 -1.01
N PHE A 132 -3.99 -1.77 -1.24
CA PHE A 132 -3.79 -3.21 -0.98
C PHE A 132 -2.58 -3.80 -1.72
N VAL A 133 -2.37 -3.43 -2.98
CA VAL A 133 -1.21 -3.87 -3.78
C VAL A 133 0.09 -3.35 -3.17
N VAL A 134 0.11 -2.09 -2.72
CA VAL A 134 1.29 -1.50 -2.05
C VAL A 134 1.63 -2.28 -0.78
N VAL A 135 0.65 -2.63 0.05
CA VAL A 135 0.88 -3.44 1.27
C VAL A 135 1.49 -4.81 0.94
N ILE A 136 0.95 -5.50 -0.08
CA ILE A 136 1.48 -6.79 -0.49
C ILE A 136 2.93 -6.66 -0.99
N LEU A 137 3.21 -5.65 -1.81
CA LEU A 137 4.56 -5.41 -2.32
C LEU A 137 5.56 -5.15 -1.18
N SER A 138 5.16 -4.45 -0.12
CA SER A 138 6.01 -4.24 1.06
C SER A 138 6.29 -5.54 1.83
N ILE A 139 5.29 -6.40 2.03
CA ILE A 139 5.46 -7.69 2.72
C ILE A 139 6.35 -8.64 1.90
N VAL A 140 6.13 -8.69 0.58
CA VAL A 140 6.92 -9.51 -0.34
C VAL A 140 8.36 -8.99 -0.40
N GLY A 141 8.56 -7.68 -0.42
CA GLY A 141 9.89 -7.05 -0.40
C GLY A 141 10.68 -7.42 0.87
N GLU A 142 10.06 -7.28 2.04
CA GLU A 142 10.71 -7.57 3.33
C GLU A 142 11.03 -9.07 3.46
N SER A 143 10.08 -9.95 3.11
CA SER A 143 10.31 -11.40 3.15
C SER A 143 11.40 -11.85 2.16
N ALA A 144 11.50 -11.22 0.99
CA ALA A 144 12.58 -11.47 0.04
C ALA A 144 13.93 -11.00 0.59
N ASN A 145 14.00 -9.84 1.27
CA ASN A 145 15.23 -9.35 1.89
C ASN A 145 15.72 -10.29 2.99
N GLN A 146 14.82 -10.75 3.87
CA GLN A 146 15.13 -11.72 4.93
C GLN A 146 15.66 -13.04 4.36
N LEU A 147 15.05 -13.52 3.27
CA LEU A 147 15.52 -14.72 2.56
C LEU A 147 16.93 -14.50 1.96
N LEU A 148 17.20 -13.31 1.41
CA LEU A 148 18.50 -12.94 0.85
C LEU A 148 19.60 -12.91 1.92
N VAL A 149 19.30 -12.33 3.09
CA VAL A 149 20.21 -12.35 4.25
C VAL A 149 20.45 -13.79 4.68
N CYS A 150 19.40 -14.60 4.81
CA CYS A 150 19.51 -16.00 5.19
C CYS A 150 20.37 -16.79 4.18
N VAL A 151 20.17 -16.61 2.87
CA VAL A 151 20.98 -17.23 1.82
C VAL A 151 22.43 -16.74 1.86
N LYS A 152 22.68 -15.45 2.10
CA LYS A 152 24.05 -14.91 2.30
C LYS A 152 24.72 -15.55 3.52
N GLN A 153 24.01 -15.69 4.63
CA GLN A 153 24.50 -16.37 5.84
C GLN A 153 24.80 -17.85 5.58
N VAL A 154 23.93 -18.57 4.85
CA VAL A 154 24.16 -19.98 4.46
C VAL A 154 25.36 -20.11 3.50
N LYS A 155 25.50 -19.21 2.54
CA LYS A 155 26.66 -19.20 1.61
C LYS A 155 27.96 -18.86 2.33
N GLN A 156 27.92 -17.96 3.32
CA GLN A 156 29.06 -17.60 4.16
C GLN A 156 29.43 -18.74 5.12
N SER A 157 28.45 -19.38 5.73
CA SER A 157 28.60 -20.58 6.59
C SER A 157 29.19 -21.77 5.83
N ARG A 158 28.82 -21.97 4.55
CA ARG A 158 29.48 -22.94 3.65
C ARG A 158 30.91 -22.58 3.27
N ARG A 159 31.29 -21.29 3.32
CA ARG A 159 32.62 -20.79 2.94
C ARG A 159 33.57 -20.70 4.13
N ASN A 160 33.07 -20.59 5.37
CA ASN A 160 33.86 -20.56 6.60
C ASN A 160 33.09 -21.18 7.79
N PRO A 161 33.38 -22.43 8.21
CA PRO A 161 32.67 -23.12 9.28
C PRO A 161 33.02 -22.63 10.71
N SER A 162 34.01 -21.75 10.87
CA SER A 162 34.48 -21.27 12.18
C SER A 162 33.64 -20.14 12.79
N SER A 163 32.73 -19.52 12.02
CA SER A 163 31.88 -18.40 12.45
C SER A 163 30.47 -18.83 12.93
N LEU A 164 30.25 -20.13 13.17
CA LEU A 164 28.95 -20.71 13.53
C LEU A 164 28.57 -20.61 15.02
N LEU A 165 29.51 -20.25 15.91
CA LEU A 165 29.24 -20.18 17.36
C LEU A 165 28.35 -18.99 17.78
N PRO A 166 28.50 -17.77 17.24
CA PRO A 166 27.62 -16.64 17.60
C PRO A 166 26.18 -16.83 17.11
N SER A 167 25.99 -17.49 15.96
CA SER A 167 24.68 -17.68 15.31
C SER A 167 23.82 -18.76 15.97
N ARG A 168 24.43 -19.75 16.64
CA ARG A 168 23.67 -20.72 17.47
C ARG A 168 23.06 -20.10 18.72
N GLN A 169 23.62 -19.01 19.25
CA GLN A 169 23.06 -18.30 20.41
C GLN A 169 21.89 -17.39 20.03
N ALA A 170 21.94 -16.75 18.84
CA ALA A 170 20.88 -15.85 18.39
C ALA A 170 19.56 -16.58 18.03
N SER A 171 19.61 -17.79 17.46
CA SER A 171 18.39 -18.58 17.21
C SER A 171 17.67 -19.00 18.51
N PHE A 172 18.38 -19.15 19.63
CA PHE A 172 17.76 -19.53 20.90
C PHE A 172 16.94 -18.38 21.54
N LEU A 173 17.32 -17.12 21.27
CA LEU A 173 16.64 -15.94 21.79
C LEU A 173 15.36 -15.57 21.02
N LEU A 174 15.23 -15.95 19.75
CA LEU A 174 14.03 -15.68 18.93
C LEU A 174 12.95 -16.76 19.05
N THR A 175 13.22 -17.85 19.77
CA THR A 175 12.28 -18.95 20.00
C THR A 175 11.79 -19.01 21.46
N SER A 176 12.09 -17.98 22.26
CA SER A 176 11.60 -17.78 23.65
C SER A 176 10.68 -16.57 23.73
#